data_AF-A0AA38I3Q1-F1
#
_entry.id   AF-A0AA38I3Q1-F1
#
_cell.length_a   1.000
_cell.length_b   1.000
_cell.length_c   1.000
_cell.angle_alpha   90.00
_cell.angle_beta   90.00
_cell.angle_gamma   90.00
#
_symmetry.space_group_name_H-M   'P 1'
#
loop_
_entity.id
_entity.type
_entity.pdbx_description
1 polymer ?
#
loop_
_entity_poly.entity_id
_entity_poly.type
_entity_poly.pdbx_seq_one_letter_code
_entity_poly.pdbx_strand_id
1 'polypeptide(L)'
;MTFVDVLPRMPNKALHCYLLMIIWILLLVAGVYKFLEPKQKLPEPSVNAELFHNLANDIKTRRIFKICNFPSEMDDGDEGVIESRKWAMTGLIALIRHGDRGPLQHVRNITAVNCGTEETDKFVSYKSYLHNLTATGRAPWTGPGPFHDFPVLPTHPHQCQLGQLTMQGIHQLLRLGQILRDSYLQVWPKLATLTPSEVLVYSTRYRRTFQSALSFLYGLVPHETLTKLTIFESQSMNFCFKDCGCPVTDKLWK
;
A
#
# COMPACT_ATOMS: atom_id res chain seq x y z
N MET A 1 -11.06 -22.33 -68.38
CA MET A 1 -10.51 -21.30 -67.47
C MET A 1 -11.29 -21.36 -66.17
N THR A 2 -10.73 -21.98 -65.12
CA THR A 2 -10.86 -21.57 -63.71
C THR A 2 -10.12 -22.54 -62.79
N PHE A 3 -9.06 -22.01 -62.14
CA PHE A 3 -8.53 -22.35 -60.82
C PHE A 3 -8.46 -23.84 -60.43
N VAL A 4 -7.58 -24.58 -61.09
CA VAL A 4 -6.81 -25.65 -60.44
C VAL A 4 -5.43 -25.06 -60.13
N ASP A 5 -4.83 -25.49 -59.03
CA ASP A 5 -3.48 -25.13 -58.53
C ASP A 5 -3.42 -23.90 -57.61
N VAL A 6 -3.55 -24.12 -56.29
CA VAL A 6 -2.46 -23.99 -55.31
C VAL A 6 -2.90 -24.71 -54.03
N LEU A 7 -2.64 -26.02 -53.92
CA LEU A 7 -2.49 -26.65 -52.61
C LEU A 7 -1.19 -27.44 -52.65
N PRO A 8 -0.13 -27.03 -51.91
CA PRO A 8 1.10 -27.78 -51.93
C PRO A 8 0.83 -29.13 -51.30
N ARG A 9 1.12 -30.20 -52.04
CA ARG A 9 1.08 -31.58 -51.56
C ARG A 9 2.18 -31.72 -50.51
N MET A 10 1.87 -31.34 -49.27
CA MET A 10 2.82 -31.43 -48.17
C MET A 10 3.18 -32.91 -47.98
N PRO A 11 4.48 -33.24 -47.89
CA PRO A 11 4.90 -34.62 -47.68
C PRO A 11 4.25 -35.14 -46.40
N ASN A 12 3.79 -36.39 -46.37
CA ASN A 12 3.09 -36.98 -45.22
C ASN A 12 3.80 -36.69 -43.89
N LYS A 13 5.13 -36.64 -43.88
CA LYS A 13 5.95 -36.28 -42.71
C LYS A 13 5.69 -34.87 -42.17
N ALA A 14 5.49 -33.87 -43.04
CA ALA A 14 5.16 -32.50 -42.65
C ALA A 14 3.75 -32.43 -42.03
N LEU A 15 2.77 -33.12 -42.62
CA LEU A 15 1.41 -33.20 -42.05
C LEU A 15 1.42 -33.83 -40.64
N HIS A 16 2.22 -34.88 -40.43
CA HIS A 16 2.39 -35.49 -39.10
C HIS A 16 3.07 -34.54 -38.11
N CYS A 17 4.09 -33.78 -38.54
CA CYS A 17 4.70 -32.75 -37.70
C CYS A 17 3.69 -31.66 -37.31
N TYR A 18 2.86 -31.17 -38.25
CA TYR A 18 1.84 -30.17 -37.94
C TYR A 18 0.76 -30.70 -36.99
N LEU A 19 0.31 -31.94 -37.17
CA LEU A 19 -0.65 -32.57 -36.25
C LEU A 19 -0.06 -32.75 -34.85
N LEU A 20 1.20 -33.18 -34.73
CA LEU A 20 1.88 -33.30 -33.44
C LEU A 20 2.06 -31.94 -32.77
N MET A 21 2.41 -30.90 -33.53
CA MET A 21 2.54 -29.53 -33.00
C MET A 21 1.19 -28.96 -32.54
N ILE A 22 0.10 -29.21 -33.28
CA ILE A 22 -1.25 -28.79 -32.89
C ILE A 22 -1.68 -29.49 -31.60
N ILE A 23 -1.45 -30.81 -31.49
CA ILE A 23 -1.75 -31.57 -30.27
C ILE A 23 -0.94 -31.01 -29.09
N TRP A 24 0.35 -30.71 -29.30
CA TRP A 24 1.22 -30.18 -28.26
C TRP A 24 0.79 -28.79 -27.78
N ILE A 25 0.41 -27.90 -28.71
CA ILE A 25 -0.14 -26.58 -28.39
C ILE A 25 -1.45 -26.70 -27.62
N LEU A 26 -2.35 -27.61 -28.02
CA LEU A 26 -3.62 -27.83 -27.31
C LEU A 26 -3.39 -28.35 -25.88
N LEU A 27 -2.42 -29.22 -25.67
CA LEU A 27 -2.05 -29.69 -24.33
C LEU A 27 -1.48 -28.56 -23.47
N LEU A 28 -0.67 -27.67 -24.05
CA LEU A 28 -0.15 -26.49 -23.36
C LEU A 28 -1.27 -25.52 -22.97
N VAL A 29 -2.18 -25.22 -23.90
CA VAL A 29 -3.32 -24.34 -23.65
C VAL A 29 -4.24 -24.92 -22.58
N ALA A 30 -4.52 -26.23 -22.62
CA ALA A 30 -5.30 -26.90 -21.58
C ALA A 30 -4.60 -26.89 -20.21
N GLY A 31 -3.27 -27.09 -20.19
CA GLY A 31 -2.46 -26.98 -18.96
C GLY A 31 -2.49 -25.59 -18.36
N VAL A 32 -2.36 -24.55 -19.21
CA VAL A 32 -2.44 -23.15 -18.80
C VAL A 32 -3.85 -22.79 -18.33
N TYR A 33 -4.91 -23.25 -19.01
CA TYR A 33 -6.29 -23.04 -18.56
C TYR A 33 -6.56 -23.70 -17.21
N LYS A 34 -6.08 -24.92 -16.99
CA LYS A 34 -6.18 -25.61 -15.69
C LYS A 34 -5.35 -24.92 -14.59
N PHE A 35 -4.25 -24.28 -14.96
CA PHE A 35 -3.42 -23.54 -14.01
C PHE A 35 -3.98 -22.14 -13.69
N LEU A 36 -4.69 -21.54 -14.64
CA LEU A 36 -5.37 -20.24 -14.52
C LEU A 36 -6.81 -20.37 -14.00
N GLU A 37 -7.37 -21.58 -13.89
CA GLU A 37 -8.62 -21.80 -13.19
C GLU A 37 -8.49 -21.19 -11.79
N PRO A 38 -9.32 -20.17 -11.45
CA PRO A 38 -9.29 -19.62 -10.12
C PRO A 38 -9.66 -20.75 -9.18
N LYS A 39 -8.68 -21.18 -8.36
CA LYS A 39 -8.94 -22.11 -7.27
C LYS A 39 -10.21 -21.61 -6.57
N GLN A 40 -11.24 -22.46 -6.53
CA GLN A 40 -12.48 -22.17 -5.82
C GLN A 40 -12.10 -21.51 -4.50
N LYS A 41 -12.61 -20.30 -4.25
CA LYS A 41 -12.49 -19.65 -2.95
C LYS A 41 -12.92 -20.70 -1.94
N LEU A 42 -11.96 -21.23 -1.16
CA LEU A 42 -12.30 -22.02 0.00
C LEU A 42 -13.31 -21.19 0.79
N PRO A 43 -14.39 -21.81 1.32
CA PRO A 43 -15.26 -21.11 2.24
C PRO A 43 -14.37 -20.47 3.29
N GLU A 44 -14.51 -19.15 3.46
CA GLU A 44 -13.83 -18.46 4.55
C GLU A 44 -14.12 -19.26 5.81
N PRO A 45 -13.11 -19.71 6.56
CA PRO A 45 -13.37 -20.42 7.80
C PRO A 45 -14.27 -19.49 8.60
N SER A 46 -15.43 -20.00 9.05
CA SER A 46 -16.24 -19.31 10.03
C SER A 46 -15.41 -19.25 11.30
N VAL A 47 -14.56 -18.23 11.38
CA VAL A 47 -13.83 -17.92 12.58
C VAL A 47 -14.93 -17.53 13.56
N ASN A 48 -15.18 -18.41 14.53
CA ASN A 48 -15.70 -17.98 15.82
C ASN A 48 -14.64 -17.04 16.40
N ALA A 49 -14.56 -15.83 15.85
CA ALA A 49 -13.96 -14.73 16.55
C ALA A 49 -14.92 -14.61 17.73
N GLU A 50 -14.47 -15.02 18.91
CA GLU A 50 -15.03 -14.45 20.11
C GLU A 50 -14.84 -12.95 19.94
N LEU A 51 -15.88 -12.33 19.39
CA LEU A 51 -16.03 -10.90 19.39
C LEU A 51 -16.11 -10.62 20.88
N PHE A 52 -14.99 -10.20 21.47
CA PHE A 52 -14.91 -9.72 22.83
C PHE A 52 -15.75 -8.43 22.90
N HIS A 53 -17.06 -8.57 22.76
CA HIS A 53 -18.08 -7.53 22.93
C HIS A 53 -18.02 -6.97 24.35
N ASN A 54 -17.46 -7.75 25.27
CA ASN A 54 -17.27 -7.40 26.66
C ASN A 54 -15.80 -7.61 27.03
N LEU A 55 -14.86 -6.94 26.36
CA LEU A 55 -13.57 -6.73 26.98
C LEU A 55 -13.85 -5.95 28.25
N ALA A 56 -13.76 -6.62 29.41
CA ALA A 56 -14.04 -6.02 30.70
C ALA A 56 -13.31 -4.67 30.74
N ASN A 57 -14.07 -3.61 31.02
CA ASN A 57 -13.63 -2.22 30.95
C ASN A 57 -12.72 -1.90 32.15
N ASP A 58 -11.74 -2.77 32.38
CA ASP A 58 -10.74 -2.74 33.42
C ASP A 58 -9.74 -1.60 33.12
N ILE A 59 -9.13 -1.10 34.18
CA ILE A 59 -8.15 -0.02 34.18
C ILE A 59 -7.02 -0.30 33.18
N LYS A 60 -6.61 -1.56 33.03
CA LYS A 60 -5.58 -1.97 32.06
C LYS A 60 -6.04 -1.77 30.61
N THR A 61 -7.24 -2.23 30.28
CA THR A 61 -7.86 -2.06 28.96
C THR A 61 -7.98 -0.58 28.59
N ARG A 62 -8.44 0.25 29.52
CA ARG A 62 -8.55 1.71 29.32
C ARG A 62 -7.20 2.38 29.09
N ARG A 63 -6.14 1.94 29.77
CA ARG A 63 -4.78 2.46 29.54
C ARG A 63 -4.24 2.09 28.15
N ILE A 64 -4.58 0.90 27.64
CA ILE A 64 -4.19 0.48 26.30
C ILE A 64 -4.91 1.30 25.24
N PHE A 65 -6.21 1.55 25.40
CA PHE A 65 -6.93 2.37 24.42
C PHE A 65 -6.47 3.83 24.41
N LYS A 66 -6.01 4.38 25.54
CA LYS A 66 -5.44 5.74 25.60
C LYS A 66 -4.15 5.93 24.78
N ILE A 67 -3.44 4.86 24.43
CA ILE A 67 -2.21 4.94 23.61
C ILE A 67 -2.48 4.63 22.13
N CYS A 68 -3.73 4.28 21.78
CA CYS A 68 -4.12 4.03 20.41
C CYS A 68 -4.46 5.36 19.70
N ASN A 69 -4.14 5.44 18.42
CA ASN A 69 -4.45 6.60 17.59
C ASN A 69 -5.62 6.26 16.65
N PHE A 70 -6.86 6.31 17.13
CA PHE A 70 -8.01 6.05 16.26
C PHE A 70 -8.23 7.21 15.28
N PRO A 71 -8.55 6.95 14.00
CA PRO A 71 -8.76 8.02 13.01
C PRO A 71 -9.79 9.08 13.43
N SER A 72 -10.81 8.69 14.18
CA SER A 72 -11.86 9.58 14.70
C SER A 72 -11.41 10.49 15.84
N GLU A 73 -10.33 10.13 16.53
CA GLU A 73 -9.76 10.86 17.68
C GLU A 73 -8.54 11.69 17.25
N MET A 74 -8.23 11.70 15.95
CA MET A 74 -7.16 12.52 15.39
C MET A 74 -7.72 13.91 15.09
N ASP A 75 -7.28 14.85 15.91
CA ASP A 75 -7.65 16.26 15.84
C ASP A 75 -6.47 17.14 15.43
N ASP A 76 -6.79 18.38 15.07
CA ASP A 76 -5.80 19.41 14.78
C ASP A 76 -5.05 19.74 16.08
N GLY A 77 -3.74 19.51 16.07
CA GLY A 77 -2.85 19.93 17.17
C GLY A 77 -2.44 21.39 17.04
N ASP A 78 -1.28 21.75 17.60
CA ASP A 78 -0.70 23.08 17.46
C ASP A 78 0.02 23.30 16.10
N GLU A 79 -0.04 22.31 15.20
CA GLU A 79 0.60 22.38 13.88
C GLU A 79 -0.01 23.48 13.01
N GLY A 80 0.83 24.20 12.27
CA GLY A 80 0.38 25.32 11.42
C GLY A 80 -0.04 26.58 12.18
N VAL A 81 0.04 26.62 13.51
CA VAL A 81 -0.20 27.83 14.30
C VAL A 81 1.06 28.69 14.35
N ILE A 82 1.05 29.83 13.66
CA ILE A 82 2.15 30.81 13.68
C ILE A 82 1.68 32.08 14.40
N GLU A 83 2.16 32.31 15.61
CA GLU A 83 1.82 33.49 16.42
C GLU A 83 2.40 34.81 15.88
N SER A 84 3.45 34.74 15.05
CA SER A 84 4.21 35.90 14.60
C SER A 84 4.30 35.98 13.08
N ARG A 85 3.87 37.12 12.51
CA ARG A 85 4.00 37.42 11.07
C ARG A 85 5.45 37.63 10.60
N LYS A 86 6.45 37.46 11.47
CA LYS A 86 7.87 37.62 11.14
C LYS A 86 8.49 36.38 10.49
N TRP A 87 7.84 35.23 10.60
CA TRP A 87 8.33 33.97 10.06
C TRP A 87 7.50 33.56 8.85
N ALA A 88 8.19 33.14 7.78
CA ALA A 88 7.57 32.58 6.59
C ALA A 88 8.00 31.13 6.46
N MET A 89 7.03 30.24 6.26
CA MET A 89 7.30 28.82 6.04
C MET A 89 7.91 28.62 4.65
N THR A 90 9.06 27.94 4.59
CA THR A 90 9.79 27.68 3.35
C THR A 90 9.66 26.24 2.85
N GLY A 91 9.34 25.30 3.74
CA GLY A 91 9.17 23.90 3.39
C GLY A 91 8.67 23.07 4.56
N LEU A 92 8.31 21.82 4.26
CA LEU A 92 7.83 20.83 5.22
C LEU A 92 8.70 19.58 5.13
N ILE A 93 9.18 19.10 6.28
CA ILE A 93 9.84 17.80 6.40
C ILE A 93 8.98 16.94 7.31
N ALA A 94 8.46 15.84 6.77
CA ALA A 94 7.63 14.91 7.52
C ALA A 94 8.35 13.56 7.64
N LEU A 95 8.57 13.11 8.88
CA LEU A 95 9.00 11.75 9.18
C LEU A 95 7.83 11.02 9.83
N ILE A 96 7.25 10.06 9.09
CA ILE A 96 6.10 9.31 9.56
C ILE A 96 6.46 7.84 9.79
N ARG A 97 5.84 7.25 10.82
CA ARG A 97 5.78 5.80 10.97
C ARG A 97 4.67 5.25 10.07
N HIS A 98 4.77 3.97 9.72
CA HIS A 98 3.64 3.25 9.14
C HIS A 98 2.42 3.31 10.08
N GLY A 99 1.22 3.18 9.52
CA GLY A 99 -0.02 3.09 10.29
C GLY A 99 -0.18 1.77 11.02
N ASP A 100 -1.35 1.59 11.61
CA ASP A 100 -1.70 0.37 12.29
C ASP A 100 -1.53 -0.87 11.40
N ARG A 101 -1.04 -1.95 12.02
CA ARG A 101 -0.62 -3.16 11.33
C ARG A 101 -0.94 -4.38 12.17
N GLY A 102 -1.07 -5.52 11.51
CA GLY A 102 -1.12 -6.80 12.19
C GLY A 102 0.14 -7.08 13.02
N PRO A 103 0.05 -8.05 13.96
CA PRO A 103 1.15 -8.38 14.84
C PRO A 103 2.34 -8.93 14.05
N LEU A 104 3.56 -8.85 14.61
CA LEU A 104 4.75 -9.40 13.93
C LEU A 104 4.86 -10.92 14.09
N GLN A 105 4.17 -11.48 15.07
CA GLN A 105 4.15 -12.89 15.41
C GLN A 105 2.72 -13.32 15.70
N HIS A 106 2.47 -14.63 15.63
CA HIS A 106 1.18 -15.17 16.03
C HIS A 106 0.91 -14.91 17.51
N VAL A 107 -0.29 -14.46 17.81
CA VAL A 107 -0.76 -14.27 19.18
C VAL A 107 -1.26 -15.61 19.68
N ARG A 108 -0.87 -15.99 20.91
CA ARG A 108 -1.27 -17.28 21.49
C ARG A 108 -2.78 -17.33 21.68
N ASN A 109 -3.36 -18.51 21.45
CA ASN A 109 -4.77 -18.81 21.69
C ASN A 109 -5.77 -18.00 20.84
N ILE A 110 -5.34 -17.34 19.76
CA ILE A 110 -6.25 -16.73 18.78
C ILE A 110 -5.82 -17.08 17.35
N THR A 111 -6.79 -17.40 16.49
CA THR A 111 -6.54 -17.81 15.10
C THR A 111 -6.48 -16.61 14.15
N ALA A 112 -7.27 -15.58 14.41
CA ALA A 112 -7.31 -14.35 13.64
C ALA A 112 -7.68 -13.16 14.53
N VAL A 113 -7.20 -11.97 14.16
CA VAL A 113 -7.63 -10.69 14.76
C VAL A 113 -8.47 -9.95 13.73
N ASN A 114 -9.67 -9.53 14.13
CA ASN A 114 -10.51 -8.69 13.29
C ASN A 114 -9.92 -7.28 13.25
N CYS A 115 -9.53 -6.85 12.05
CA CYS A 115 -8.95 -5.54 11.78
C CYS A 115 -9.73 -4.77 10.72
N GLY A 116 -11.02 -5.10 10.60
CA GLY A 116 -11.97 -4.36 9.81
C GLY A 116 -12.18 -2.96 10.35
N THR A 117 -12.42 -2.03 9.45
CA THR A 117 -12.84 -0.66 9.76
C THR A 117 -14.06 -0.33 8.91
N GLU A 118 -14.92 0.55 9.43
CA GLU A 118 -15.99 1.13 8.62
C GLU A 118 -15.40 1.95 7.48
N GLU A 119 -16.08 1.96 6.33
CA GLU A 119 -15.64 2.76 5.19
C GLU A 119 -16.02 4.23 5.37
N THR A 120 -15.08 5.11 5.05
CA THR A 120 -15.31 6.57 5.00
C THR A 120 -15.30 7.05 3.55
N ASP A 121 -15.96 8.17 3.25
CA ASP A 121 -15.96 8.76 1.90
C ASP A 121 -14.55 9.00 1.36
N LYS A 122 -13.63 9.41 2.24
CA LYS A 122 -12.21 9.62 1.90
C LYS A 122 -11.53 8.30 1.54
N PHE A 123 -11.81 7.23 2.28
CA PHE A 123 -11.28 5.90 1.97
C PHE A 123 -11.83 5.35 0.66
N VAL A 124 -13.12 5.54 0.38
CA VAL A 124 -13.75 5.17 -0.91
C VAL A 124 -13.11 5.95 -2.05
N SER A 125 -12.87 7.24 -1.86
CA SER A 125 -12.18 8.09 -2.84
C SER A 125 -10.74 7.62 -3.09
N TYR A 126 -10.02 7.22 -2.04
CA TYR A 126 -8.67 6.68 -2.13
C TYR A 126 -8.63 5.34 -2.88
N LYS A 127 -9.54 4.41 -2.57
CA LYS A 127 -9.67 3.14 -3.31
C LYS A 127 -9.92 3.39 -4.79
N SER A 128 -10.85 4.29 -5.11
CA SER A 128 -11.18 4.66 -6.49
C SER A 128 -9.98 5.29 -7.22
N TYR A 129 -9.23 6.16 -6.52
CA TYR A 129 -8.01 6.75 -7.04
C TYR A 129 -6.96 5.69 -7.40
N LEU A 130 -6.66 4.78 -6.46
CA LEU A 130 -5.69 3.70 -6.69
C LEU A 130 -6.13 2.76 -7.82
N HIS A 131 -7.42 2.41 -7.87
CA HIS A 131 -7.97 1.57 -8.92
C HIS A 131 -7.79 2.22 -10.30
N ASN A 132 -8.14 3.49 -10.45
CA ASN A 132 -7.97 4.24 -11.69
C ASN A 132 -6.48 4.31 -12.11
N LEU A 133 -5.60 4.63 -11.16
CA LEU A 133 -4.17 4.73 -11.43
C LEU A 133 -3.56 3.40 -11.90
N THR A 134 -3.98 2.29 -11.27
CA THR A 134 -3.54 0.94 -11.65
C THR A 134 -4.12 0.53 -13.01
N ALA A 135 -5.42 0.75 -13.23
CA ALA A 135 -6.09 0.39 -14.48
C ALA A 135 -5.55 1.17 -15.69
N THR A 136 -5.14 2.42 -15.49
CA THR A 136 -4.57 3.27 -16.55
C THR A 136 -3.07 3.03 -16.77
N GLY A 137 -2.43 2.17 -15.96
CA GLY A 137 -0.98 1.93 -16.02
C GLY A 137 -0.15 3.17 -15.69
N ARG A 138 -0.75 4.17 -15.02
CA ARG A 138 -0.12 5.45 -14.71
C ARG A 138 0.57 5.46 -13.36
N ALA A 139 0.52 4.37 -12.60
CA ALA A 139 1.17 4.28 -11.30
C ALA A 139 2.70 4.20 -11.49
N PRO A 140 3.49 5.25 -11.14
CA PRO A 140 4.94 5.23 -11.36
C PRO A 140 5.65 4.17 -10.51
N TRP A 141 5.00 3.69 -9.44
CA TRP A 141 5.51 2.68 -8.52
C TRP A 141 5.17 1.23 -8.91
N THR A 142 4.33 0.99 -9.92
CA THR A 142 4.04 -0.36 -10.42
C THR A 142 4.99 -0.78 -11.55
N GLY A 143 5.86 0.13 -12.02
CA GLY A 143 6.91 -0.17 -12.99
C GLY A 143 8.12 -0.86 -12.37
N PRO A 144 9.18 -1.12 -13.17
CA PRO A 144 10.43 -1.69 -12.66
C PRO A 144 11.01 -0.83 -11.54
N GLY A 145 11.15 -1.39 -10.35
CA GLY A 145 11.62 -0.63 -9.19
C GLY A 145 11.51 -1.42 -7.89
N PRO A 146 11.95 -0.86 -6.76
CA PRO A 146 11.99 -1.58 -5.48
C PRO A 146 10.62 -1.98 -4.92
N PHE A 147 9.54 -1.38 -5.45
CA PHE A 147 8.16 -1.55 -5.02
C PHE A 147 7.25 -2.26 -6.04
N HIS A 148 7.80 -2.78 -7.15
CA HIS A 148 7.01 -3.30 -8.30
C HIS A 148 5.95 -4.36 -7.95
N ASP A 149 6.23 -5.22 -6.95
CA ASP A 149 5.33 -6.30 -6.50
C ASP A 149 4.52 -5.97 -5.24
N PHE A 150 4.49 -4.70 -4.82
CA PHE A 150 3.81 -4.33 -3.60
C PHE A 150 2.32 -4.11 -3.89
N PRO A 151 1.41 -4.78 -3.15
CA PRO A 151 -0.01 -4.47 -3.26
C PRO A 151 -0.23 -3.03 -2.78
N VAL A 152 -1.00 -2.25 -3.52
CA VAL A 152 -1.29 -0.84 -3.17
C VAL A 152 -2.25 -0.70 -1.99
N LEU A 153 -3.00 -1.75 -1.67
CA LEU A 153 -3.91 -1.84 -0.52
C LEU A 153 -3.67 -3.15 0.26
N PRO A 154 -4.05 -3.18 1.55
CA PRO A 154 -4.12 -4.43 2.31
C PRO A 154 -5.01 -5.47 1.61
N THR A 155 -4.55 -6.72 1.53
CA THR A 155 -5.23 -7.79 0.79
C THR A 155 -6.46 -8.33 1.53
N HIS A 156 -6.49 -8.23 2.85
CA HIS A 156 -7.56 -8.76 3.70
C HIS A 156 -8.21 -7.60 4.47
N PRO A 157 -9.45 -7.22 4.15
CA PRO A 157 -10.09 -6.04 4.73
C PRO A 157 -10.42 -6.20 6.22
N HIS A 158 -10.78 -7.41 6.64
CA HIS A 158 -11.21 -7.69 8.02
C HIS A 158 -10.21 -8.52 8.83
N GLN A 159 -9.11 -9.00 8.24
CA GLN A 159 -8.17 -9.88 8.93
C GLN A 159 -6.79 -9.25 9.03
N CYS A 160 -6.27 -9.13 10.25
CA CYS A 160 -4.89 -8.73 10.48
C CYS A 160 -3.90 -9.81 9.99
N GLN A 161 -3.09 -9.45 9.00
CA GLN A 161 -2.00 -10.27 8.49
C GLN A 161 -0.68 -9.89 9.17
N LEU A 162 0.23 -10.86 9.31
CA LEU A 162 1.48 -10.66 10.03
C LEU A 162 2.33 -9.53 9.43
N GLY A 163 2.59 -8.50 10.24
CA GLY A 163 3.39 -7.34 9.87
C GLY A 163 2.89 -6.54 8.67
N GLN A 164 1.66 -6.78 8.20
CA GLN A 164 1.01 -6.05 7.12
C GLN A 164 0.16 -4.91 7.67
N LEU A 165 0.05 -3.83 6.90
CA LEU A 165 -0.82 -2.71 7.23
C LEU A 165 -2.28 -3.16 7.26
N THR A 166 -3.07 -2.60 8.19
CA THR A 166 -4.52 -2.81 8.26
C THR A 166 -5.27 -1.72 7.49
N MET A 167 -6.56 -1.93 7.25
CA MET A 167 -7.41 -0.85 6.70
C MET A 167 -7.51 0.33 7.68
N GLN A 168 -7.51 0.07 8.99
CA GLN A 168 -7.40 1.11 10.00
C GLN A 168 -6.10 1.91 9.87
N GLY A 169 -4.97 1.25 9.60
CA GLY A 169 -3.70 1.91 9.33
C GLY A 169 -3.75 2.85 8.11
N ILE A 170 -4.45 2.45 7.05
CA ILE A 170 -4.72 3.33 5.89
C ILE A 170 -5.52 4.57 6.33
N HIS A 171 -6.59 4.38 7.10
CA HIS A 171 -7.44 5.47 7.58
C HIS A 171 -6.65 6.48 8.44
N GLN A 172 -5.78 6.00 9.33
CA GLN A 172 -4.93 6.85 10.16
C GLN A 172 -4.07 7.77 9.29
N LEU A 173 -3.46 7.25 8.23
CA LEU A 173 -2.57 8.05 7.39
C LEU A 173 -3.33 8.97 6.42
N LEU A 174 -4.49 8.54 5.92
CA LEU A 174 -5.39 9.41 5.16
C LEU A 174 -5.82 10.63 6.00
N ARG A 175 -6.23 10.38 7.25
CA ARG A 175 -6.64 11.43 8.19
C ARG A 175 -5.46 12.32 8.57
N LEU A 176 -4.29 11.76 8.87
CA LEU A 176 -3.08 12.52 9.18
C LEU A 176 -2.70 13.46 8.03
N GLY A 177 -2.67 12.94 6.80
CA GLY A 177 -2.33 13.75 5.63
C GLY A 177 -3.31 14.92 5.44
N GLN A 178 -4.60 14.68 5.68
CA GLN A 178 -5.63 15.71 5.60
C GLN A 178 -5.47 16.78 6.69
N ILE A 179 -5.31 16.39 7.96
CA ILE A 179 -5.09 17.32 9.08
C ILE A 179 -3.89 18.24 8.79
N LEU A 180 -2.76 17.65 8.37
CA LEU A 180 -1.58 18.44 8.05
C LEU A 180 -1.78 19.34 6.83
N ARG A 181 -2.54 18.88 5.83
CA ARG A 181 -2.90 19.73 4.69
C ARG A 181 -3.70 20.94 5.16
N ASP A 182 -4.75 20.72 5.94
CA ASP A 182 -5.66 21.77 6.39
C ASP A 182 -4.93 22.77 7.31
N SER A 183 -4.06 22.27 8.19
CA SER A 183 -3.22 23.06 9.09
C SER A 183 -2.19 23.92 8.34
N TYR A 184 -1.38 23.30 7.46
CA TYR A 184 -0.31 24.01 6.79
C TYR A 184 -0.78 24.88 5.62
N LEU A 185 -1.96 24.63 5.04
CA LEU A 185 -2.49 25.51 3.98
C LEU A 185 -2.72 26.94 4.47
N GLN A 186 -3.01 27.14 5.76
CA GLN A 186 -3.20 28.46 6.36
C GLN A 186 -1.93 29.30 6.36
N VAL A 187 -0.77 28.64 6.50
CA VAL A 187 0.54 29.31 6.67
C VAL A 187 1.48 29.12 5.47
N TRP A 188 1.19 28.14 4.62
CA TRP A 188 1.96 27.82 3.43
C TRP A 188 1.05 27.41 2.24
N PRO A 189 0.38 28.38 1.60
CA PRO A 189 -0.55 28.13 0.49
C PRO A 189 0.07 27.39 -0.71
N LYS A 190 1.41 27.44 -0.84
CA LYS A 190 2.17 26.70 -1.86
C LYS A 190 1.92 25.19 -1.78
N LEU A 191 1.54 24.64 -0.62
CA LEU A 191 1.14 23.24 -0.45
C LEU A 191 0.01 22.81 -1.41
N ALA A 192 -0.90 23.72 -1.78
CA ALA A 192 -1.98 23.44 -2.72
C ALA A 192 -1.51 23.30 -4.18
N THR A 193 -0.33 23.82 -4.52
CA THR A 193 0.19 23.92 -5.88
C THR A 193 1.59 23.32 -6.03
N LEU A 194 1.95 22.38 -5.14
CA LEU A 194 3.21 21.64 -5.23
C LEU A 194 3.28 20.87 -6.54
N THR A 195 4.41 21.00 -7.22
CA THR A 195 4.75 20.21 -8.40
C THR A 195 5.52 18.95 -8.00
N PRO A 196 5.55 17.89 -8.83
CA PRO A 196 6.25 16.65 -8.48
C PRO A 196 7.74 16.83 -8.20
N SER A 197 8.41 17.81 -8.82
CA SER A 197 9.82 18.14 -8.58
C SER A 197 10.08 18.84 -7.24
N GLU A 198 9.03 19.38 -6.60
CA GLU A 198 9.13 20.05 -5.29
C GLU A 198 8.88 19.08 -4.13
N VAL A 199 8.61 17.81 -4.41
CA VAL A 199 8.28 16.80 -3.40
C VAL A 199 9.24 15.61 -3.53
N LEU A 200 9.97 15.35 -2.45
CA LEU A 200 10.90 14.23 -2.35
C LEU A 200 10.41 13.23 -1.31
N VAL A 201 10.26 11.97 -1.70
CA VAL A 201 9.71 10.93 -0.81
C VAL A 201 10.61 9.71 -0.78
N TYR A 202 10.95 9.29 0.42
CA TYR A 202 11.65 8.03 0.69
C TYR A 202 10.75 7.11 1.51
N SER A 203 10.79 5.82 1.21
CA SER A 203 10.16 4.78 2.02
C SER A 203 11.09 3.57 2.15
N THR A 204 11.10 2.92 3.31
CA THR A 204 11.78 1.63 3.45
C THR A 204 11.09 0.57 2.60
N ARG A 205 11.80 -0.51 2.25
CA ARG A 205 11.27 -1.63 1.46
C ARG A 205 10.33 -2.58 2.23
N TYR A 206 9.39 -2.01 2.99
CA TYR A 206 8.29 -2.75 3.59
C TYR A 206 6.96 -2.32 2.96
N ARG A 207 6.10 -3.29 2.61
CA ARG A 207 4.77 -3.04 2.06
C ARG A 207 3.98 -2.04 2.90
N ARG A 208 3.98 -2.23 4.23
CA ARG A 208 3.30 -1.35 5.18
C ARG A 208 3.78 0.10 5.17
N THR A 209 5.08 0.36 4.99
CA THR A 209 5.62 1.73 4.98
C THR A 209 5.34 2.40 3.66
N PHE A 210 5.45 1.65 2.55
CA PHE A 210 5.10 2.14 1.23
C PHE A 210 3.61 2.51 1.12
N GLN A 211 2.72 1.60 1.53
CA GLN A 211 1.27 1.85 1.57
C GLN A 211 0.91 3.04 2.46
N SER A 212 1.52 3.13 3.65
CA SER A 212 1.33 4.27 4.56
C SER A 212 1.74 5.59 3.92
N ALA A 213 2.89 5.62 3.22
CA ALA A 213 3.35 6.81 2.52
C ALA A 213 2.35 7.23 1.42
N LEU A 214 1.84 6.29 0.62
CA LEU A 214 0.82 6.59 -0.40
C LEU A 214 -0.46 7.16 0.21
N SER A 215 -0.97 6.55 1.29
CA SER A 215 -2.18 7.01 1.99
C SER A 215 -1.99 8.42 2.58
N PHE A 216 -0.84 8.66 3.21
CA PHE A 216 -0.49 9.96 3.75
C PHE A 216 -0.41 11.05 2.66
N LEU A 217 0.31 10.78 1.57
CA LEU A 217 0.46 11.72 0.47
C LEU A 217 -0.87 12.03 -0.22
N TYR A 218 -1.77 11.05 -0.34
CA TYR A 218 -3.12 11.27 -0.87
C TYR A 218 -3.93 12.25 -0.01
N GLY A 219 -3.70 12.27 1.30
CA GLY A 219 -4.29 13.29 2.18
C GLY A 219 -3.60 14.65 2.06
N LEU A 220 -2.28 14.67 1.87
CA LEU A 220 -1.45 15.87 2.00
C LEU A 220 -1.32 16.70 0.72
N VAL A 221 -0.94 16.08 -0.41
CA VAL A 221 -0.54 16.77 -1.64
C VAL A 221 -1.63 16.70 -2.72
N PRO A 222 -1.61 17.57 -3.74
CA PRO A 222 -2.57 17.51 -4.84
C PRO A 222 -2.51 16.15 -5.57
N HIS A 223 -3.67 15.65 -6.04
CA HIS A 223 -3.74 14.35 -6.69
C HIS A 223 -2.95 14.30 -8.01
N GLU A 224 -2.91 15.42 -8.73
CA GLU A 224 -2.13 15.58 -9.98
C GLU A 224 -0.63 15.45 -9.71
N THR A 225 -0.20 15.91 -8.53
CA THR A 225 1.18 15.82 -8.05
C THR A 225 1.52 14.40 -7.66
N LEU A 226 0.68 13.77 -6.82
CA LEU A 226 0.88 12.39 -6.37
C LEU A 226 0.96 11.40 -7.54
N THR A 227 0.13 11.58 -8.56
CA THR A 227 0.07 10.72 -9.75
C THR A 227 1.39 10.64 -10.51
N LYS A 228 2.22 11.69 -10.43
CA LYS A 228 3.50 11.79 -11.14
C LYS A 228 4.71 11.66 -10.20
N LEU A 229 4.46 11.46 -8.92
CA LEU A 229 5.49 11.44 -7.89
C LEU A 229 6.26 10.11 -7.92
N THR A 230 7.59 10.19 -7.85
CA THR A 230 8.44 9.01 -7.63
C THR A 230 8.70 8.83 -6.13
N ILE A 231 8.54 7.60 -5.63
CA ILE A 231 8.90 7.21 -4.28
C ILE A 231 10.21 6.42 -4.35
N PHE A 232 11.21 6.87 -3.61
CA PHE A 232 12.52 6.25 -3.57
C PHE A 232 12.63 5.24 -2.43
N GLU A 233 13.36 4.15 -2.65
CA GLU A 233 13.69 3.22 -1.58
C GLU A 233 14.76 3.80 -0.66
N SER A 234 14.53 3.67 0.64
CA SER A 234 15.58 3.78 1.65
C SER A 234 15.99 2.39 2.13
N GLN A 235 17.29 2.10 2.07
CA GLN A 235 17.88 0.82 2.49
C GLN A 235 17.99 0.67 4.02
N SER A 236 17.75 1.74 4.78
CA SER A 236 17.88 1.74 6.24
C SER A 236 16.73 2.49 6.90
N MET A 237 16.31 2.01 8.07
CA MET A 237 15.34 2.71 8.92
C MET A 237 15.86 4.07 9.41
N ASN A 238 17.18 4.28 9.36
CA ASN A 238 17.82 5.54 9.72
C ASN A 238 17.76 6.59 8.58
N PHE A 239 17.19 6.24 7.42
CA PHE A 239 17.15 7.11 6.23
C PHE A 239 18.51 7.73 5.89
N CYS A 240 19.56 6.94 6.09
CA CYS A 240 20.91 7.40 5.89
C CYS A 240 21.41 7.03 4.50
N PHE A 241 22.03 8.01 3.82
CA PHE A 241 22.44 7.90 2.42
C PHE A 241 23.95 7.97 2.19
N LYS A 242 24.72 8.61 3.08
CA LYS A 242 26.17 8.78 2.91
C LYS A 242 27.01 8.36 4.12
N ASP A 243 26.56 8.61 5.36
CA ASP A 243 27.36 8.38 6.59
C ASP A 243 26.58 7.64 7.69
N CYS A 244 26.42 6.32 7.53
CA CYS A 244 25.41 5.54 8.30
C CYS A 244 25.97 4.70 9.44
N GLY A 245 27.29 4.62 9.54
CA GLY A 245 27.96 3.95 10.64
C GLY A 245 28.08 4.88 11.83
N CYS A 246 27.64 4.44 13.00
CA CYS A 246 28.08 5.02 14.27
C CYS A 246 28.95 3.97 14.98
N PRO A 247 30.28 3.96 14.80
CA PRO A 247 31.16 2.95 15.40
C PRO A 247 31.08 2.90 16.94
N VAL A 248 30.51 3.94 17.56
CA VAL A 248 30.30 4.04 19.00
C VAL A 248 29.08 3.23 19.46
N THR A 249 28.02 3.09 18.64
CA THR A 249 26.83 2.31 19.03
C THR A 249 27.13 0.83 19.19
N ASP A 250 28.08 0.29 18.41
CA ASP A 250 28.51 -1.11 18.50
C ASP A 250 29.20 -1.42 19.85
N LYS A 251 29.72 -0.38 20.53
CA LYS A 251 30.33 -0.51 21.86
C LYS A 251 29.32 -0.38 23.00
N LEU A 252 28.15 0.21 22.73
CA LEU A 252 27.08 0.42 23.71
C LEU A 252 26.09 -0.76 23.80
N TRP A 253 26.16 -1.72 22.86
CA TRP A 253 25.31 -2.92 22.85
C TRP A 253 25.87 -4.09 23.70
N LYS A 254 26.87 -3.82 24.55
CA LYS A 254 27.39 -4.78 25.54
C LYS A 254 26.73 -4.54 26.89
#